data_AF-A0AAV5VQN2-F1
#
_entry.id   AF-A0AAV5VQN2-F1
#
_cell.length_a   1.000
_cell.length_b   1.000
_cell.length_c   1.000
_cell.angle_alpha   90.00
_cell.angle_beta   90.00
_cell.angle_gamma   90.00
#
_symmetry.space_group_name_H-M   'P 1'
#
loop_
_entity.id
_entity.type
_entity.pdbx_description
1 polymer ?
#
loop_
_entity_poly.entity_id
_entity_poly.type
_entity_poly.pdbx_seq_one_letter_code
_entity_poly.pdbx_strand_id
1 'polypeptide(L)'
;RRFTPLLLGRILRTDPRKIPKTILVDFADVSSELKRVLETLDDEFKASSSLVPHRVADLRGKVTTVLSNAIGFELQRKRSTVCDGDGVFVSKGRITARSLCSLYPGTLYGPGDPILLQSLGNSFILKCRDGQMVDGNDRRISRSIFKSCAYRDFGHLVCDLTWLDRDPINFLNMGQYVNDARDVKGNVQYVDLDVAYWRLSTRRWLPYSTYRPADGGIAGVHDGIPLRVVALVATRNVEEGEELLSDYLSC
;
A
#
# COMPACT_ATOMS: atom_id res chain seq x y z
N ARG A 1 20.79 -12.75 -5.07
CA ARG A 1 20.58 -13.69 -3.92
C ARG A 1 19.56 -13.07 -2.98
N ARG A 2 18.40 -13.71 -2.74
CA ARG A 2 17.37 -13.20 -1.80
C ARG A 2 17.93 -13.24 -0.38
N PHE A 3 18.00 -12.08 0.26
CA PHE A 3 18.57 -11.93 1.60
C PHE A 3 17.76 -12.69 2.67
N THR A 4 18.50 -13.14 3.67
CA THR A 4 18.31 -14.26 4.59
C THR A 4 17.34 -13.96 5.75
N PRO A 5 16.88 -14.97 6.52
CA PRO A 5 15.97 -14.87 7.69
C PRO A 5 16.40 -13.97 8.85
N LEU A 6 17.55 -13.31 8.74
CA LEU A 6 18.06 -12.30 9.67
C LEU A 6 17.18 -11.05 9.73
N LEU A 7 16.33 -10.82 8.71
CA LEU A 7 15.39 -9.68 8.69
C LEU A 7 14.27 -9.81 9.73
N LEU A 8 13.80 -11.01 10.08
CA LEU A 8 12.81 -11.16 11.16
C LEU A 8 13.43 -10.76 12.52
N GLY A 9 14.69 -11.15 12.75
CA GLY A 9 15.45 -10.71 13.91
C GLY A 9 15.80 -9.22 13.90
N ARG A 10 15.94 -8.57 12.73
CA ARG A 10 16.19 -7.13 12.61
C ARG A 10 14.91 -6.29 12.71
N ILE A 11 13.82 -6.66 12.05
CA ILE A 11 12.50 -5.99 12.11
C ILE A 11 11.92 -6.06 13.53
N LEU A 12 12.18 -7.15 14.27
CA LEU A 12 11.83 -7.24 15.69
C LEU A 12 12.77 -6.44 16.61
N ARG A 13 13.95 -6.01 16.13
CA ARG A 13 14.98 -5.29 16.90
C ARG A 13 15.14 -3.80 16.54
N THR A 14 14.67 -3.34 15.39
CA THR A 14 14.65 -1.92 15.07
C THR A 14 13.55 -1.27 15.89
N ASP A 15 13.97 -0.50 16.90
CA ASP A 15 13.08 0.43 17.60
C ASP A 15 12.40 1.32 16.53
N PRO A 16 11.06 1.31 16.42
CA PRO A 16 10.34 2.15 15.45
C PRO A 16 10.60 3.65 15.65
N ARG A 17 11.19 4.08 16.77
CA ARG A 17 11.68 5.44 17.00
C ARG A 17 12.98 5.76 16.24
N LYS A 18 13.71 4.75 15.78
CA LYS A 18 14.96 4.89 15.01
C LYS A 18 14.75 4.97 13.50
N ILE A 19 13.53 4.80 12.99
CA ILE A 19 13.22 5.09 11.59
C ILE A 19 13.33 6.61 11.43
N PRO A 20 14.30 7.13 10.66
CA PRO A 20 14.46 8.56 10.51
C PRO A 20 13.20 9.14 9.87
N LYS A 21 12.51 10.06 10.56
CA LYS A 21 11.54 10.93 9.90
C LYS A 21 12.33 11.94 9.09
N THR A 22 12.48 11.70 7.80
CA THR A 22 13.21 12.61 6.91
C THR A 22 12.42 13.89 6.66
N ILE A 23 11.08 13.85 6.75
CA ILE A 23 10.20 15.02 6.67
C ILE A 23 9.04 14.98 7.67
N LEU A 24 8.61 16.17 8.10
CA LEU A 24 7.30 16.37 8.73
C LEU A 24 6.23 16.20 7.64
N VAL A 25 5.26 15.32 7.90
CA VAL A 25 4.11 15.05 7.05
C VAL A 25 2.86 15.39 7.82
N ASP A 26 1.98 16.18 7.21
CA ASP A 26 0.63 16.38 7.72
C ASP A 26 -0.25 15.19 7.31
N PHE A 27 -0.68 14.41 8.29
CA PHE A 27 -1.50 13.22 8.05
C PHE A 27 -2.90 13.58 7.54
N ALA A 28 -3.42 14.75 7.90
CA ALA A 28 -4.73 15.21 7.43
C ALA A 28 -4.68 15.51 5.93
N ASP A 29 -3.58 16.13 5.45
CA ASP A 29 -3.39 16.41 4.03
C ASP A 29 -3.28 15.13 3.21
N VAL A 30 -2.43 14.17 3.63
CA VAL A 30 -2.27 12.89 2.92
C VAL A 30 -3.57 12.08 2.93
N SER A 31 -4.27 12.04 4.07
CA SER A 31 -5.57 11.37 4.19
C SER A 31 -6.62 12.02 3.28
N SER A 32 -6.68 13.36 3.23
CA SER A 32 -7.63 14.09 2.41
C SER A 32 -7.34 13.96 0.91
N GLU A 33 -6.06 13.99 0.52
CA GLU A 33 -5.61 13.72 -0.84
C GLU A 33 -6.02 12.32 -1.28
N LEU A 34 -5.71 11.30 -0.47
CA LEU A 34 -6.08 9.91 -0.76
C LEU A 34 -7.60 9.77 -0.88
N LYS A 35 -8.36 10.30 0.09
CA LYS A 35 -9.83 10.27 0.06
C LYS A 35 -10.38 10.87 -1.23
N ARG A 36 -9.93 12.06 -1.61
CA ARG A 36 -10.37 12.75 -2.84
C ARG A 36 -10.10 11.91 -4.09
N VAL A 37 -8.91 11.32 -4.18
CA VAL A 37 -8.53 10.47 -5.32
C VAL A 37 -9.44 9.24 -5.40
N LEU A 38 -9.67 8.57 -4.28
CA LEU A 38 -10.53 7.37 -4.26
C LEU A 38 -12.00 7.68 -4.51
N GLU A 39 -12.51 8.80 -4.01
CA GLU A 39 -13.89 9.25 -4.29
C GLU A 39 -14.06 9.62 -5.77
N THR A 40 -13.04 10.22 -6.41
CA THR A 40 -13.05 10.50 -7.85
C THR A 40 -13.13 9.20 -8.67
N LEU A 41 -12.31 8.20 -8.31
CA LEU A 41 -12.38 6.87 -8.93
C LEU A 41 -13.74 6.22 -8.71
N ASP A 42 -14.24 6.29 -7.48
CA ASP A 42 -15.51 5.67 -7.15
C ASP A 42 -16.67 6.31 -7.92
N ASP A 43 -16.70 7.64 -8.00
CA ASP A 43 -17.71 8.41 -8.72
C ASP A 43 -17.72 8.11 -10.23
N GLU A 44 -16.56 7.94 -10.85
CA GLU A 44 -16.43 7.58 -12.27
C GLU A 44 -16.86 6.13 -12.56
N PHE A 45 -16.64 5.21 -11.62
CA PHE A 45 -16.85 3.77 -11.82
C PHE A 45 -18.03 3.18 -11.01
N LYS A 46 -18.96 4.02 -10.52
CA LYS A 46 -20.15 3.60 -9.74
C LYS A 46 -20.95 2.47 -10.37
N ALA A 47 -21.12 2.50 -11.69
CA ALA A 47 -21.89 1.50 -12.44
C ALA A 47 -21.14 0.18 -12.70
N SER A 48 -19.82 0.14 -12.49
CA SER A 48 -18.98 -1.04 -12.74
C SER A 48 -18.95 -1.93 -11.50
N SER A 49 -20.03 -2.67 -11.26
CA SER A 49 -20.24 -3.46 -10.03
C SER A 49 -19.52 -4.81 -9.97
N SER A 50 -18.83 -5.26 -11.04
CA SER A 50 -18.03 -6.49 -10.98
C SER A 50 -16.78 -6.45 -11.86
N LEU A 51 -15.63 -6.73 -11.24
CA LEU A 51 -14.33 -6.89 -11.90
C LEU A 51 -14.21 -8.31 -12.48
N VAL A 52 -14.87 -8.58 -13.61
CA VAL A 52 -14.69 -9.86 -14.33
C VAL A 52 -13.30 -9.88 -14.98
N PRO A 53 -12.51 -10.99 -14.93
CA PRO A 53 -11.12 -11.02 -15.38
C PRO A 53 -10.84 -10.49 -16.79
N HIS A 54 -11.72 -10.76 -17.77
CA HIS A 54 -11.56 -10.24 -19.14
C HIS A 54 -11.77 -8.72 -19.25
N ARG A 55 -12.53 -8.11 -18.32
CA ARG A 55 -12.72 -6.66 -18.24
C ARG A 55 -11.60 -5.95 -17.48
N VAL A 56 -10.73 -6.68 -16.77
CA VAL A 56 -9.69 -6.08 -15.92
C VAL A 56 -8.64 -5.33 -16.73
N ALA A 57 -8.24 -5.82 -17.90
CA ALA A 57 -7.26 -5.14 -18.74
C ALA A 57 -7.79 -3.81 -19.29
N ASP A 58 -8.99 -3.83 -19.87
CA ASP A 58 -9.65 -2.63 -20.40
C ASP A 58 -9.98 -1.62 -19.30
N LEU A 59 -10.39 -2.12 -18.12
CA LEU A 59 -10.67 -1.27 -16.97
C LEU A 59 -9.39 -0.66 -16.40
N ARG A 60 -8.27 -1.39 -16.39
CA ARG A 60 -6.98 -0.86 -15.92
C ARG A 60 -6.61 0.40 -16.67
N GLY A 61 -6.65 0.40 -18.01
CA GLY A 61 -6.31 1.60 -18.78
C GLY A 61 -7.18 2.81 -18.44
N LYS A 62 -8.49 2.59 -18.25
CA LYS A 62 -9.44 3.65 -17.85
C LYS A 62 -9.15 4.16 -16.44
N VAL A 63 -8.97 3.25 -15.47
CA VAL A 63 -8.66 3.61 -14.08
C VAL A 63 -7.32 4.34 -14.00
N THR A 64 -6.28 3.86 -14.70
CA THR A 64 -4.98 4.52 -14.79
C THR A 64 -5.13 5.96 -15.30
N THR A 65 -5.98 6.19 -16.31
CA THR A 65 -6.23 7.54 -16.86
C THR A 65 -6.91 8.46 -15.86
N VAL A 66 -7.97 7.99 -15.20
CA VAL A 66 -8.70 8.78 -14.21
C VAL A 66 -7.82 9.09 -12.99
N LEU A 67 -7.08 8.08 -12.53
CA LEU A 67 -6.18 8.18 -11.39
C LEU A 67 -5.01 9.15 -11.68
N SER A 68 -4.38 9.04 -12.85
CA SER A 68 -3.28 9.94 -13.22
C SER A 68 -3.73 11.38 -13.41
N ASN A 69 -4.94 11.60 -13.93
CA ASN A 69 -5.55 12.94 -13.98
C ASN A 69 -5.84 13.50 -12.57
N ALA A 70 -6.25 12.64 -11.63
CA ALA A 70 -6.59 13.06 -10.27
C ALA A 70 -5.36 13.38 -9.41
N ILE A 71 -4.26 12.65 -9.59
CA ILE A 71 -3.05 12.73 -8.75
C ILE A 71 -1.83 13.37 -9.44
N GLY A 72 -1.84 13.49 -10.77
CA GLY A 72 -0.80 14.17 -11.55
C GLY A 72 0.41 13.32 -11.95
N PHE A 73 0.40 12.01 -11.66
CA PHE A 73 1.46 11.08 -12.05
C PHE A 73 0.93 9.67 -12.31
N GLU A 74 1.78 8.80 -12.84
CA GLU A 74 1.51 7.38 -13.06
C GLU A 74 2.68 6.54 -12.52
N LEU A 75 2.39 5.39 -11.92
CA LEU A 75 3.41 4.45 -11.45
C LEU A 75 3.43 3.18 -12.29
N GLN A 76 4.63 2.62 -12.45
CA GLN A 76 4.82 1.34 -13.11
C GLN A 76 5.88 0.51 -12.40
N ARG A 77 5.65 -0.80 -12.35
CA ARG A 77 6.63 -1.77 -11.88
C ARG A 77 7.60 -2.16 -12.99
N LYS A 78 8.91 -1.97 -12.76
CA LYS A 78 10.00 -2.32 -13.71
C LYS A 78 11.13 -3.03 -12.97
N ARG A 79 12.17 -3.46 -13.69
CA ARG A 79 13.38 -3.96 -13.03
C ARG A 79 14.02 -2.85 -12.21
N SER A 80 14.35 -3.16 -10.96
CA SER A 80 14.98 -2.21 -10.05
C SER A 80 16.39 -1.87 -10.52
N THR A 81 16.80 -0.63 -10.31
CA THR A 81 18.18 -0.16 -10.50
C THR A 81 19.07 -0.51 -9.31
N VAL A 82 18.47 -0.80 -8.16
CA VAL A 82 19.16 -1.09 -6.90
C VAL A 82 19.07 -2.55 -6.46
N CYS A 83 18.41 -3.47 -7.16
CA CYS A 83 18.47 -4.88 -6.74
C CYS A 83 18.14 -5.88 -7.85
N ASP A 84 18.45 -7.15 -7.59
CA ASP A 84 17.97 -8.29 -8.39
C ASP A 84 16.47 -8.50 -8.12
N GLY A 85 15.63 -7.62 -8.68
CA GLY A 85 14.20 -7.58 -8.39
C GLY A 85 13.45 -6.56 -9.22
N ASP A 86 12.20 -6.33 -8.81
CA ASP A 86 11.39 -5.26 -9.38
C ASP A 86 11.43 -4.04 -8.45
N GLY A 87 11.24 -2.86 -9.02
CA GLY A 87 11.07 -1.59 -8.34
C GLY A 87 9.86 -0.85 -8.90
N VAL A 88 9.47 0.21 -8.22
CA VAL A 88 8.35 1.09 -8.62
C VAL A 88 8.92 2.37 -9.17
N PHE A 89 8.48 2.77 -10.36
CA PHE A 89 8.98 3.94 -11.07
C PHE A 89 7.84 4.90 -11.39
N VAL A 90 8.15 6.20 -11.40
CA VAL A 90 7.25 7.20 -12.00
C VAL A 90 7.29 6.99 -13.50
N SER A 91 6.20 6.50 -14.09
CA SER A 91 6.12 6.27 -15.54
C SER A 91 5.72 7.51 -16.31
N LYS A 92 4.93 8.40 -15.70
CA LYS A 92 4.51 9.68 -16.27
C LYS A 92 4.31 10.72 -15.18
N GLY A 93 4.52 11.99 -15.54
CA GLY A 93 4.24 13.12 -14.65
C GLY A 93 5.28 13.26 -13.54
N ARG A 94 4.88 13.89 -12.43
CA ARG A 94 5.80 14.23 -11.33
C ARG A 94 5.09 14.13 -9.99
N ILE A 95 5.77 13.54 -9.01
CA ILE A 95 5.32 13.54 -7.62
C ILE A 95 5.95 14.75 -6.91
N THR A 96 5.13 15.59 -6.28
CA THR A 96 5.62 16.74 -5.52
C THR A 96 6.09 16.32 -4.13
N ALA A 97 7.07 17.04 -3.58
CA ALA A 97 7.49 16.80 -2.20
C ALA A 97 6.31 16.88 -1.23
N ARG A 98 6.27 15.96 -0.27
CA ARG A 98 5.24 15.82 0.78
C ARG A 98 3.85 15.35 0.30
N SER A 99 3.70 14.91 -0.95
CA SER A 99 2.43 14.32 -1.44
C SER A 99 2.44 12.79 -1.37
N LEU A 100 1.24 12.21 -1.48
CA LEU A 100 1.04 10.77 -1.63
C LEU A 100 1.76 10.23 -2.87
N CYS A 101 2.52 9.14 -2.71
CA CYS A 101 3.14 8.41 -3.81
C CYS A 101 2.43 7.08 -4.07
N SER A 102 2.26 6.27 -3.04
CA SER A 102 1.85 4.87 -3.14
C SER A 102 1.30 4.39 -1.80
N LEU A 103 0.60 3.25 -1.80
CA LEU A 103 0.11 2.54 -0.64
C LEU A 103 0.85 1.22 -0.51
N TYR A 104 1.31 0.91 0.69
CA TYR A 104 1.81 -0.41 1.03
C TYR A 104 0.60 -1.33 1.26
N PRO A 105 0.36 -2.32 0.40
CA PRO A 105 -0.80 -3.19 0.50
C PRO A 105 -0.60 -4.28 1.57
N GLY A 106 -1.68 -4.92 2.01
CA GLY A 106 -1.55 -6.15 2.77
C GLY A 106 -2.67 -6.46 3.75
N THR A 107 -2.52 -7.62 4.39
CA THR A 107 -3.37 -8.02 5.51
C THR A 107 -2.91 -7.33 6.79
N LEU A 108 -3.83 -6.68 7.48
CA LEU A 108 -3.60 -6.01 8.75
C LEU A 108 -3.77 -6.99 9.92
N TYR A 109 -2.77 -7.06 10.78
CA TYR A 109 -2.75 -7.87 11.98
C TYR A 109 -2.66 -6.96 13.20
N GLY A 110 -3.59 -7.13 14.12
CA GLY A 110 -3.57 -6.48 15.42
C GLY A 110 -2.52 -7.07 16.36
N PRO A 111 -2.21 -6.38 17.47
CA PRO A 111 -1.39 -6.95 18.54
C PRO A 111 -1.95 -8.29 19.02
N GLY A 112 -1.13 -9.34 19.01
CA GLY A 112 -1.51 -10.68 19.44
C GLY A 112 -2.13 -11.58 18.36
N ASP A 113 -2.33 -11.08 17.14
CA ASP A 113 -2.81 -11.91 16.04
C ASP A 113 -1.73 -12.93 15.61
N PRO A 114 -2.13 -14.16 15.22
CA PRO A 114 -1.20 -15.19 14.81
C PRO A 114 -0.56 -14.84 13.45
N ILE A 115 0.69 -14.38 13.49
CA ILE A 115 1.49 -14.07 12.29
C ILE A 115 2.61 -15.08 11.97
N LEU A 116 2.83 -16.06 12.86
CA LEU A 116 4.06 -16.85 12.86
C LEU A 116 4.33 -17.56 11.52
N LEU A 117 3.38 -18.36 11.02
CA LEU A 117 3.61 -19.20 9.83
C LEU A 117 3.85 -18.39 8.54
N GLN A 118 3.10 -17.30 8.38
CA GLN A 118 3.22 -16.38 7.24
C GLN A 118 4.43 -15.44 7.36
N SER A 119 5.01 -15.29 8.55
CA SER A 119 6.21 -14.47 8.76
C SER A 119 7.52 -15.17 8.43
N LEU A 120 7.52 -16.51 8.40
CA LEU A 120 8.74 -17.28 8.14
C LEU A 120 9.25 -17.04 6.71
N GLY A 121 10.38 -16.34 6.62
CA GLY A 121 11.01 -15.98 5.34
C GLY A 121 10.25 -14.93 4.53
N ASN A 122 9.35 -14.17 5.17
CA ASN A 122 8.58 -13.11 4.54
C ASN A 122 9.21 -11.74 4.83
N SER A 123 9.82 -11.13 3.81
CA SER A 123 10.41 -9.79 3.88
C SER A 123 9.39 -8.66 3.71
N PHE A 124 8.12 -8.98 3.42
CA PHE A 124 7.06 -8.00 3.18
C PHE A 124 6.19 -7.76 4.43
N ILE A 125 6.67 -8.13 5.62
CA ILE A 125 6.01 -7.76 6.87
C ILE A 125 6.53 -6.43 7.34
N LEU A 126 5.64 -5.45 7.37
CA LEU A 126 5.89 -4.11 7.89
C LEU A 126 5.25 -4.00 9.27
N LYS A 127 6.00 -3.51 10.26
CA LYS A 127 5.49 -3.24 11.61
C LYS A 127 5.25 -1.75 11.79
N CYS A 128 3.99 -1.37 12.00
CA CYS A 128 3.58 -0.01 12.31
C CYS A 128 4.06 0.41 13.70
N ARG A 129 4.03 1.72 13.98
CA ARG A 129 4.55 2.29 15.24
C ARG A 129 3.82 1.77 16.48
N ASP A 130 2.52 1.53 16.37
CA ASP A 130 1.65 1.02 17.43
C ASP A 130 1.70 -0.51 17.60
N GLY A 131 2.52 -1.21 16.81
CA GLY A 131 2.67 -2.66 16.88
C GLY A 131 1.70 -3.43 15.99
N GLN A 132 0.80 -2.77 15.24
CA GLN A 132 0.12 -3.43 14.12
C GLN A 132 1.13 -3.90 13.08
N MET A 133 0.79 -4.97 12.37
CA MET A 133 1.63 -5.51 11.29
C MET A 133 0.84 -5.55 9.99
N VAL A 134 1.52 -5.28 8.88
CA VAL A 134 0.97 -5.35 7.52
C VAL A 134 1.74 -6.40 6.74
N ASP A 135 1.06 -7.45 6.30
CA ASP A 135 1.64 -8.49 5.42
C ASP A 135 1.34 -8.16 3.96
N GLY A 136 2.33 -7.57 3.27
CA GLY A 136 2.26 -7.18 1.87
C GLY A 136 2.71 -8.26 0.88
N ASN A 137 2.85 -9.51 1.31
CA ASN A 137 3.30 -10.59 0.42
C ASN A 137 2.16 -11.08 -0.48
N ASP A 138 2.32 -10.84 -1.78
CA ASP A 138 1.35 -11.18 -2.84
C ASP A 138 1.38 -12.66 -3.25
N ARG A 139 2.19 -13.49 -2.58
CA ARG A 139 2.39 -14.92 -2.90
C ARG A 139 2.00 -15.85 -1.76
N ARG A 140 1.85 -17.14 -2.10
CA ARG A 140 1.74 -18.28 -1.17
C ARG A 140 0.64 -18.08 -0.11
N ILE A 141 0.95 -18.38 1.15
CA ILE A 141 0.02 -18.36 2.28
C ILE A 141 -0.51 -16.95 2.52
N SER A 142 0.33 -15.92 2.45
CA SER A 142 -0.08 -14.51 2.61
C SER A 142 -1.16 -14.11 1.60
N ARG A 143 -0.99 -14.45 0.32
CA ARG A 143 -2.03 -14.28 -0.72
C ARG A 143 -3.34 -14.97 -0.34
N SER A 144 -3.24 -16.21 0.14
CA SER A 144 -4.42 -17.01 0.52
C SER A 144 -5.16 -16.40 1.71
N ILE A 145 -4.42 -15.93 2.72
CA ILE A 145 -4.99 -15.27 3.90
C ILE A 145 -5.68 -13.97 3.48
N PHE A 146 -5.01 -13.11 2.70
CA PHE A 146 -5.60 -11.86 2.24
C PHE A 146 -6.93 -12.10 1.52
N LYS A 147 -6.95 -13.05 0.57
CA LYS A 147 -8.18 -13.41 -0.15
C LYS A 147 -9.27 -13.91 0.80
N SER A 148 -8.92 -14.80 1.71
CA SER A 148 -9.88 -15.35 2.69
C SER A 148 -10.50 -14.25 3.56
N CYS A 149 -9.67 -13.35 4.11
CA CYS A 149 -10.15 -12.22 4.91
C CYS A 149 -10.97 -11.24 4.06
N ALA A 150 -10.56 -10.95 2.83
CA ALA A 150 -11.30 -10.08 1.92
C ALA A 150 -12.70 -10.62 1.60
N TYR A 151 -12.82 -11.91 1.28
CA TYR A 151 -14.12 -12.55 1.01
C TYR A 151 -14.99 -12.67 2.25
N ARG A 152 -14.39 -12.83 3.44
CA ARG A 152 -15.10 -12.86 4.72
C ARG A 152 -15.72 -11.49 5.07
N ASP A 153 -14.91 -10.42 5.00
CA ASP A 153 -15.30 -9.11 5.54
C ASP A 153 -16.11 -8.26 4.55
N PHE A 154 -15.90 -8.43 3.24
CA PHE A 154 -16.38 -7.47 2.24
C PHE A 154 -17.38 -8.03 1.22
N GLY A 155 -17.66 -9.34 1.19
CA GLY A 155 -18.66 -9.92 0.28
C GLY A 155 -18.53 -9.41 -1.18
N HIS A 156 -19.56 -8.75 -1.71
CA HIS A 156 -19.61 -8.16 -3.06
C HIS A 156 -18.95 -6.77 -3.18
N LEU A 157 -18.57 -6.13 -2.06
CA LEU A 157 -17.91 -4.81 -1.96
C LEU A 157 -16.43 -4.98 -1.63
N VAL A 158 -15.80 -5.90 -2.37
CA VAL A 158 -14.42 -6.39 -2.21
C VAL A 158 -13.44 -5.23 -2.08
N CYS A 159 -12.43 -5.35 -1.21
CA CYS A 159 -11.22 -4.53 -1.30
C CYS A 159 -10.51 -4.72 -2.66
N ASP A 160 -9.52 -3.89 -3.00
CA ASP A 160 -8.75 -4.13 -4.22
C ASP A 160 -8.01 -5.48 -4.08
N LEU A 161 -8.34 -6.47 -4.91
CA LEU A 161 -7.63 -7.76 -4.96
C LEU A 161 -6.50 -7.74 -6.01
N THR A 162 -6.48 -6.73 -6.88
CA THR A 162 -5.58 -6.69 -8.04
C THR A 162 -4.15 -6.34 -7.66
N TRP A 163 -3.90 -5.81 -6.46
CA TRP A 163 -2.54 -5.66 -5.90
C TRP A 163 -1.81 -6.99 -5.73
N LEU A 164 -2.56 -8.10 -5.64
CA LEU A 164 -2.00 -9.44 -5.61
C LEU A 164 -1.40 -9.84 -6.98
N ASP A 165 -1.75 -9.15 -8.06
CA ASP A 165 -1.20 -9.39 -9.38
C ASP A 165 -0.04 -8.42 -9.66
N ARG A 166 0.72 -8.68 -10.73
CA ARG A 166 1.93 -7.88 -11.04
C ARG A 166 1.62 -6.41 -11.26
N ASP A 167 0.50 -6.13 -11.93
CA ASP A 167 0.09 -4.82 -12.43
C ASP A 167 -1.34 -4.52 -11.93
N PRO A 168 -1.49 -3.92 -10.73
CA PRO A 168 -2.81 -3.62 -10.17
C PRO A 168 -3.60 -2.63 -11.01
N ILE A 169 -4.92 -2.63 -10.81
CA ILE A 169 -5.81 -1.63 -11.42
C ILE A 169 -5.53 -0.24 -10.83
N ASN A 170 -5.45 -0.15 -9.51
CA ASN A 170 -4.99 1.06 -8.83
C ASN A 170 -3.47 1.01 -8.69
N PHE A 171 -2.75 1.80 -9.51
CA PHE A 171 -1.28 1.79 -9.51
C PHE A 171 -0.67 2.26 -8.18
N LEU A 172 -1.44 2.88 -7.29
CA LEU A 172 -0.96 3.24 -5.96
C LEU A 172 -0.68 1.99 -5.11
N ASN A 173 -1.32 0.85 -5.39
CA ASN A 173 -1.27 -0.36 -4.56
C ASN A 173 -0.03 -1.23 -4.83
N MET A 174 1.15 -0.60 -4.96
CA MET A 174 2.43 -1.24 -5.29
C MET A 174 3.55 -0.95 -4.27
N GLY A 175 3.24 -0.35 -3.12
CA GLY A 175 4.22 0.14 -2.15
C GLY A 175 5.11 -0.94 -1.52
N GLN A 176 4.71 -2.21 -1.61
CA GLN A 176 5.51 -3.37 -1.18
C GLN A 176 6.74 -3.63 -2.07
N TYR A 177 6.76 -3.06 -3.28
CA TYR A 177 7.87 -3.17 -4.24
C TYR A 177 8.78 -1.94 -4.28
N VAL A 178 8.56 -0.96 -3.40
CA VAL A 178 9.52 0.13 -3.19
C VAL A 178 10.73 -0.43 -2.43
N ASN A 179 11.90 -0.25 -3.03
CA ASN A 179 13.14 -0.81 -2.51
C ASN A 179 13.79 0.14 -1.48
N ASP A 180 14.73 -0.42 -0.72
CA ASP A 180 15.65 0.38 0.08
C ASP A 180 16.65 1.09 -0.84
N ALA A 181 16.86 2.38 -0.60
CA ALA A 181 17.80 3.22 -1.34
C ALA A 181 19.26 2.75 -1.17
N ARG A 182 19.57 1.99 -0.12
CA ARG A 182 20.92 1.47 0.19
C ARG A 182 21.97 2.59 0.22
N ASP A 183 22.74 2.73 -0.86
CA ASP A 183 23.83 3.69 -0.99
C ASP A 183 23.41 5.01 -1.67
N VAL A 184 22.18 5.09 -2.20
CA VAL A 184 21.61 6.33 -2.72
C VAL A 184 20.61 6.93 -1.73
N LYS A 185 20.30 8.21 -1.87
CA LYS A 185 19.32 8.89 -1.01
C LYS A 185 17.89 8.52 -1.45
N GLY A 186 17.10 8.00 -0.52
CA GLY A 186 15.68 7.73 -0.71
C GLY A 186 14.88 8.99 -1.02
N ASN A 187 13.81 8.81 -1.77
CA ASN A 187 12.89 9.85 -2.19
C ASN A 187 11.47 9.65 -1.66
N VAL A 188 11.21 8.55 -0.93
CA VAL A 188 9.94 8.28 -0.25
C VAL A 188 10.14 7.82 1.19
N GLN A 189 9.16 8.11 2.04
CA GLN A 189 9.10 7.62 3.42
C GLN A 189 7.76 6.97 3.72
N TYR A 190 7.76 5.99 4.62
CA TYR A 190 6.56 5.31 5.08
C TYR A 190 5.87 6.11 6.17
N VAL A 191 4.56 6.21 6.06
CA VAL A 191 3.69 6.90 7.00
C VAL A 191 2.50 6.00 7.28
N ASP A 192 2.39 5.55 8.53
CA ASP A 192 1.19 4.94 9.05
C ASP A 192 0.18 6.01 9.47
N LEU A 193 -1.04 5.93 8.93
CA LEU A 193 -2.15 6.82 9.24
C LEU A 193 -3.45 6.03 9.37
N ASP A 194 -4.37 6.56 10.16
CA ASP A 194 -5.67 5.94 10.41
C ASP A 194 -6.75 6.69 9.65
N VAL A 195 -7.53 5.96 8.83
CA VAL A 195 -8.67 6.52 8.09
C VAL A 195 -9.97 6.05 8.70
N ALA A 196 -10.95 6.96 8.80
CA ALA A 196 -12.28 6.67 9.34
C ALA A 196 -13.33 7.51 8.60
N TYR A 197 -14.59 7.05 8.63
CA TYR A 197 -15.74 7.77 8.06
C TYR A 197 -15.66 8.00 6.53
N TRP A 198 -15.08 7.05 5.79
CA TRP A 198 -15.04 7.09 4.32
C TRP A 198 -16.24 6.33 3.72
N ARG A 199 -16.61 6.64 2.47
CA ARG A 199 -17.71 5.92 1.80
C ARG A 199 -17.35 4.46 1.63
N LEU A 200 -18.28 3.54 1.90
CA LEU A 200 -18.05 2.09 1.81
C LEU A 200 -17.53 1.67 0.44
N SER A 201 -18.08 2.25 -0.62
CA SER A 201 -17.71 1.97 -2.01
C SER A 201 -16.23 2.22 -2.30
N THR A 202 -15.59 3.19 -1.64
CA THR A 202 -14.15 3.47 -1.81
C THR A 202 -13.24 2.33 -1.36
N ARG A 203 -13.75 1.39 -0.53
CA ARG A 203 -12.97 0.23 -0.08
C ARG A 203 -12.47 -0.63 -1.24
N ARG A 204 -13.18 -0.65 -2.38
CA ARG A 204 -12.79 -1.40 -3.58
C ARG A 204 -11.48 -0.96 -4.22
N TRP A 205 -11.00 0.22 -3.87
CA TRP A 205 -9.75 0.79 -4.38
C TRP A 205 -8.60 0.66 -3.38
N LEU A 206 -8.90 0.26 -2.15
CA LEU A 206 -7.93 0.12 -1.06
C LEU A 206 -7.41 -1.32 -0.98
N PRO A 207 -6.09 -1.51 -0.80
CA PRO A 207 -5.49 -2.85 -0.81
C PRO A 207 -5.39 -3.46 0.59
N TYR A 208 -6.42 -3.25 1.43
CA TYR A 208 -6.39 -3.61 2.85
C TYR A 208 -7.50 -4.57 3.22
N SER A 209 -7.14 -5.62 3.94
CA SER A 209 -8.05 -6.54 4.61
C SER A 209 -7.57 -6.79 6.03
N THR A 210 -8.49 -6.96 6.98
CA THR A 210 -8.18 -7.16 8.39
C THR A 210 -8.14 -8.65 8.72
N TYR A 211 -7.11 -9.11 9.43
CA TYR A 211 -6.99 -10.52 9.81
C TYR A 211 -8.15 -10.95 10.72
N ARG A 212 -8.38 -10.21 11.80
CA ARG A 212 -9.57 -10.33 12.64
C ARG A 212 -10.65 -9.37 12.12
N PRO A 213 -11.94 -9.76 12.06
CA PRO A 213 -13.02 -8.80 11.88
C PRO A 213 -12.93 -7.72 12.96
N ALA A 214 -13.21 -6.47 12.62
CA ALA A 214 -13.26 -5.44 13.64
C ALA A 214 -14.55 -5.55 14.45
N ASP A 215 -14.42 -5.48 15.78
CA ASP A 215 -15.57 -5.45 16.69
C ASP A 215 -16.33 -4.14 16.43
N GLY A 216 -17.55 -4.23 15.87
CA GLY A 216 -18.36 -3.06 15.51
C GLY A 216 -18.39 -2.72 14.01
N GLY A 217 -17.94 -3.61 13.13
CA GLY A 217 -18.26 -3.52 11.69
C GLY A 217 -17.06 -3.29 10.78
N ILE A 218 -17.23 -2.49 9.73
CA ILE A 218 -16.23 -2.32 8.67
C ILE A 218 -15.30 -1.16 9.01
N ALA A 219 -14.03 -1.48 9.31
CA ALA A 219 -13.00 -0.48 9.59
C ALA A 219 -12.95 0.61 8.50
N GLY A 220 -12.71 1.86 8.86
CA GLY A 220 -12.58 2.97 7.93
C GLY A 220 -13.87 3.51 7.32
N VAL A 221 -15.02 2.86 7.53
CA VAL A 221 -16.30 3.24 6.88
C VAL A 221 -17.34 3.69 7.90
N HIS A 222 -17.63 2.87 8.92
CA HIS A 222 -18.67 3.09 9.92
C HIS A 222 -18.13 2.88 11.36
N ASP A 223 -18.82 3.47 12.35
CA ASP A 223 -18.60 3.31 13.79
C ASP A 223 -17.22 3.68 14.36
N GLY A 224 -16.54 4.64 13.73
CA GLY A 224 -15.31 5.25 14.28
C GLY A 224 -14.12 4.28 14.41
N ILE A 225 -14.23 3.05 13.89
CA ILE A 225 -13.13 2.09 13.87
C ILE A 225 -12.16 2.54 12.77
N PRO A 226 -10.92 2.95 13.12
CA PRO A 226 -9.95 3.36 12.12
C PRO A 226 -9.48 2.15 11.30
N LEU A 227 -9.35 2.34 9.98
CA LEU A 227 -8.55 1.46 9.13
C LEU A 227 -7.12 2.00 9.09
N ARG A 228 -6.16 1.17 9.51
CA ARG A 228 -4.75 1.48 9.34
C ARG A 228 -4.37 1.44 7.86
N VAL A 229 -3.85 2.54 7.36
CA VAL A 229 -3.29 2.71 6.02
C VAL A 229 -1.80 3.00 6.17
N VAL A 230 -0.99 2.37 5.32
CA VAL A 230 0.45 2.66 5.24
C VAL A 230 0.71 3.31 3.89
N ALA A 231 0.87 4.63 3.90
CA ALA A 231 1.16 5.43 2.73
C ALA A 231 2.68 5.63 2.57
N LEU A 232 3.12 5.78 1.33
CA LEU A 232 4.44 6.26 0.98
C LEU A 232 4.30 7.71 0.54
N VAL A 233 5.09 8.59 1.16
CA VAL A 233 5.05 10.04 0.93
C VAL A 233 6.39 10.51 0.40
N ALA A 234 6.37 11.37 -0.62
CA ALA A 234 7.57 11.89 -1.26
C ALA A 234 8.37 12.80 -0.30
N THR A 235 9.67 12.56 -0.14
CA THR A 235 10.55 13.42 0.67
C THR A 235 11.07 14.63 -0.12
N ARG A 236 11.07 14.54 -1.44
CA ARG A 236 11.42 15.56 -2.43
C ARG A 236 10.54 15.41 -3.67
N ASN A 237 10.63 16.33 -4.63
CA ASN A 237 10.03 16.08 -5.94
C ASN A 237 10.66 14.85 -6.58
N VAL A 238 9.84 14.00 -7.20
CA VAL A 238 10.26 12.80 -7.93
C VAL A 238 9.78 12.93 -9.36
N GLU A 239 10.72 12.94 -10.30
CA GLU A 239 10.50 13.19 -11.71
C GLU A 239 10.20 11.89 -12.46
N GLU A 240 9.66 12.03 -13.68
CA GLU A 240 9.41 10.92 -14.59
C GLU A 240 10.68 10.10 -14.84
N GLY A 241 10.55 8.77 -14.77
CA GLY A 241 11.64 7.82 -14.95
C GLY A 241 12.41 7.48 -13.67
N GLU A 242 12.22 8.21 -12.56
CA GLU A 242 12.89 7.90 -11.30
C GLU A 242 12.25 6.69 -10.59
N GLU A 243 13.09 5.87 -9.93
CA GLU A 243 12.65 4.78 -9.03
C GLU A 243 12.25 5.38 -7.68
N LEU A 244 11.13 4.93 -7.12
CA LEU A 244 10.76 5.18 -5.73
C LEU A 244 11.65 4.33 -4.82
N LEU A 245 12.40 5.00 -3.97
CA LEU A 245 13.37 4.41 -3.06
C LEU A 245 13.16 4.95 -1.65
N SER A 246 13.18 4.07 -0.68
CA SER A 246 12.95 4.37 0.72
C SER A 246 14.23 4.28 1.54
N ASP A 247 14.34 5.10 2.58
CA ASP A 247 15.49 5.09 3.49
C ASP A 247 15.25 4.14 4.68
N TYR A 248 14.83 2.89 4.44
CA TYR A 248 14.50 1.94 5.51
C TYR A 248 15.68 1.60 6.44
N LEU A 249 16.91 1.75 5.96
CA LEU A 249 18.13 1.32 6.66
C LEU A 249 19.26 2.37 6.67
N SER A 250 18.96 3.67 6.58
CA SER A 250 19.99 4.70 6.86
C SER A 250 20.19 4.88 8.37
N CYS A 251 20.74 3.85 9.03
CA CYS A 251 21.30 3.88 10.39
C CYS A 251 22.50 2.94 10.47
#